data_AF-A0A7J5UNW3-F1
#
_entry.id   AF-A0A7J5UNW3-F1
#
_cell.length_a   1.000
_cell.length_b   1.000
_cell.length_c   1.000
_cell.angle_alpha   90.00
_cell.angle_beta   90.00
_cell.angle_gamma   90.00
#
_symmetry.space_group_name_H-M   'P 1'
#
loop_
_entity.id
_entity.type
_entity.pdbx_description
1 polymer ?
#
loop_
_entity_poly.entity_id
_entity_poly.type
_entity_poly.pdbx_seq_one_letter_code
_entity_poly.pdbx_strand_id
1 'polypeptide(L)'
;MRSAGVLLALTGSEEGTLVQALDAPGTGVRVVRRCADVPEVLAAAAAGLGAVAVLAAELPGVDRPMLARLRAAGVSTLLVAGAEDLERCAVLGADAVAPADTAAATLADRVVALARTPGPAGGEPSGAADPPPPPPPVGGEDAGPAVPAGTGVLAGDLSLRTVGTGPGDPTVGDAETGTAAEATSAAGKTPGEGGGGTRGAQTGRAEDDDGRLEGADRRDAGVDGRHEEQDREHLAAPGGAQLADLDGARPATTRGRLVVVWGPPGAPGRTTVAVTLAAELATHGDALLVDADTEAPSVTQVLGLLDDASAIAVAARQASHGRLDAAALAALCPVVDRRLRVLTGLTRADRWRELPAAALEVVWEAARRTSPWTVVDVGAGIEGDGGLDPTYGPQRHQATLSALAAADVLVVVGAGEPVGMRRLVLALGELADRAVVGPDAQRVVVVNRIRTSAAGPHPDRSILEALARFAGVTDAVLVPDDRPAVDRAVLYGRTLPDAGPGSPARLALQRLAARLAGMPEPARRRRLGMARGR
;
A
#
# COMPACT_ATOMS: atom_id res chain seq x y z
N MET A 1 -43.86 1.24 8.30
CA MET A 1 -43.02 0.01 8.32
C MET A 1 -41.58 0.43 8.05
N ARG A 2 -40.56 -0.26 8.60
CA ARG A 2 -39.17 -0.04 8.19
C ARG A 2 -38.95 -0.72 6.83
N SER A 3 -38.19 -0.10 5.93
CA SER A 3 -37.79 -0.74 4.67
C SER A 3 -36.59 -1.65 4.93
N ALA A 4 -36.56 -2.84 4.34
CA ALA A 4 -35.43 -3.75 4.47
C ALA A 4 -34.28 -3.33 3.54
N GLY A 5 -33.06 -3.27 4.08
CA GLY A 5 -31.88 -2.89 3.30
C GLY A 5 -31.42 -4.03 2.37
N VAL A 6 -31.02 -3.66 1.15
CA VAL A 6 -30.45 -4.57 0.15
C VAL A 6 -29.01 -4.16 -0.14
N LEU A 7 -28.11 -5.14 -0.12
CA LEU A 7 -26.73 -5.04 -0.60
C LEU A 7 -26.68 -5.59 -2.03
N LEU A 8 -26.09 -4.87 -2.97
CA LEU A 8 -25.83 -5.34 -4.32
C LEU A 8 -24.32 -5.48 -4.55
N ALA A 9 -23.89 -6.57 -5.18
CA ALA A 9 -22.58 -6.67 -5.83
C ALA A 9 -22.78 -7.40 -7.16
N LEU A 10 -22.86 -6.64 -8.25
CA LEU A 10 -23.12 -7.16 -9.59
C LEU A 10 -22.10 -6.57 -10.58
N THR A 11 -21.71 -7.37 -11.56
CA THR A 11 -20.67 -7.07 -12.56
C THR A 11 -21.24 -6.54 -13.88
N GLY A 12 -22.55 -6.71 -14.12
CA GLY A 12 -23.22 -6.41 -15.39
C GLY A 12 -23.99 -5.08 -15.41
N SER A 13 -24.27 -4.59 -16.62
CA SER A 13 -24.97 -3.32 -16.88
C SER A 13 -26.41 -3.25 -16.35
N GLU A 14 -27.05 -4.40 -16.11
CA GLU A 14 -28.44 -4.48 -15.63
C GLU A 14 -28.64 -4.06 -14.17
N GLU A 15 -27.54 -3.92 -13.39
CA GLU A 15 -27.60 -3.45 -11.99
C GLU A 15 -28.38 -2.14 -11.86
N GLY A 16 -28.21 -1.20 -12.81
CA GLY A 16 -28.93 0.08 -12.82
C GLY A 16 -30.45 -0.06 -12.96
N THR A 17 -30.92 -1.11 -13.64
CA THR A 17 -32.35 -1.42 -13.78
C THR A 17 -32.88 -2.10 -12.51
N LEU A 18 -32.09 -3.00 -11.90
CA LEU A 18 -32.43 -3.65 -10.63
C LEU A 18 -32.52 -2.65 -9.46
N VAL A 19 -31.60 -1.68 -9.37
CA VAL A 19 -31.66 -0.59 -8.37
C VAL A 19 -32.98 0.17 -8.48
N GLN A 20 -33.36 0.57 -9.70
CA GLN A 20 -34.63 1.30 -9.94
C GLN A 20 -35.86 0.46 -9.59
N ALA A 21 -35.84 -0.85 -9.85
CA ALA A 21 -36.93 -1.75 -9.49
C ALA A 21 -37.06 -1.97 -7.97
N LEU A 22 -35.94 -2.04 -7.24
CA LEU A 22 -35.91 -2.25 -5.79
C LEU A 22 -36.32 -0.98 -5.01
N ASP A 23 -35.83 0.19 -5.42
CA ASP A 23 -36.08 1.47 -4.75
C ASP A 23 -37.45 2.08 -5.09
N ALA A 24 -38.23 1.42 -5.95
CA ALA A 24 -39.58 1.84 -6.33
C ALA A 24 -40.52 1.95 -5.09
N PRO A 25 -41.39 2.97 -5.03
CA PRO A 25 -42.32 3.13 -3.90
C PRO A 25 -43.24 1.92 -3.72
N GLY A 26 -43.22 1.33 -2.52
CA GLY A 26 -44.14 0.25 -2.12
C GLY A 26 -43.56 -1.17 -2.12
N THR A 27 -42.33 -1.38 -2.61
CA THR A 27 -41.66 -2.69 -2.58
C THR A 27 -41.47 -3.23 -1.15
N GLY A 28 -41.13 -2.33 -0.22
CA GLY A 28 -40.76 -2.64 1.17
C GLY A 28 -39.26 -2.91 1.36
N VAL A 29 -38.46 -2.74 0.30
CA VAL A 29 -37.00 -2.86 0.31
C VAL A 29 -36.34 -1.56 -0.16
N ARG A 30 -35.02 -1.44 -0.03
CA ARG A 30 -34.21 -0.34 -0.60
C ARG A 30 -32.76 -0.78 -0.74
N VAL A 31 -32.10 -0.43 -1.85
CA VAL A 31 -30.65 -0.56 -1.99
C VAL A 31 -29.96 0.41 -1.04
N VAL A 32 -29.28 -0.12 -0.02
CA VAL A 32 -28.54 0.69 0.96
C VAL A 32 -27.06 0.83 0.60
N ARG A 33 -26.54 -0.11 -0.19
CA ARG A 33 -25.15 -0.09 -0.66
C ARG A 33 -25.01 -0.91 -1.95
N ARG A 34 -24.27 -0.35 -2.89
CA ARG A 34 -23.68 -1.06 -4.03
C ARG A 34 -22.21 -1.29 -3.66
N CYS A 35 -21.82 -2.55 -3.59
CA CYS A 35 -20.52 -3.00 -3.12
C CYS A 35 -19.66 -3.45 -4.31
N ALA A 36 -18.39 -3.07 -4.33
CA ALA A 36 -17.47 -3.46 -5.39
C ALA A 36 -17.00 -4.92 -5.27
N ASP A 37 -16.94 -5.47 -4.06
CA ASP A 37 -16.39 -6.80 -3.79
C ASP A 37 -17.03 -7.53 -2.59
N VAL A 38 -16.65 -8.81 -2.44
CA VAL A 38 -17.08 -9.68 -1.34
C VAL A 38 -16.69 -9.14 0.05
N PRO A 39 -15.46 -8.64 0.30
CA PRO A 39 -15.10 -7.92 1.53
C PRO A 39 -16.06 -6.77 1.90
N GLU A 40 -16.49 -5.95 0.95
CA GLU A 40 -17.38 -4.82 1.19
C GLU A 40 -18.81 -5.29 1.51
N VAL A 41 -19.32 -6.32 0.81
CA VAL A 41 -20.60 -6.97 1.17
C VAL A 41 -20.55 -7.52 2.59
N LEU A 42 -19.49 -8.26 2.96
CA LEU A 42 -19.33 -8.82 4.30
C LEU A 42 -19.21 -7.72 5.38
N ALA A 43 -18.52 -6.62 5.10
CA ALA A 43 -18.42 -5.48 6.01
C ALA A 43 -19.76 -4.75 6.20
N ALA A 44 -20.54 -4.60 5.13
CA ALA A 44 -21.87 -3.98 5.18
C ALA A 44 -22.91 -4.87 5.89
N ALA A 45 -22.83 -6.18 5.72
CA ALA A 45 -23.62 -7.17 6.45
C ALA A 45 -23.27 -7.18 7.95
N ALA A 46 -21.98 -7.21 8.30
CA ALA A 46 -21.53 -7.17 9.69
C ALA A 46 -21.88 -5.84 10.41
N ALA A 47 -22.08 -4.75 9.65
CA ALA A 47 -22.59 -3.47 10.15
C ALA A 47 -24.13 -3.40 10.22
N GLY A 48 -24.85 -4.49 9.93
CA GLY A 48 -26.31 -4.58 10.02
C GLY A 48 -27.06 -3.71 8.99
N LEU A 49 -26.43 -3.32 7.88
CA LEU A 49 -27.00 -2.37 6.92
C LEU A 49 -28.10 -2.98 6.05
N GLY A 50 -27.98 -4.27 5.70
CA GLY A 50 -28.91 -4.98 4.83
C GLY A 50 -29.45 -6.27 5.44
N ALA A 51 -30.63 -6.69 5.00
CA ALA A 51 -31.26 -7.97 5.31
C ALA A 51 -31.21 -8.95 4.11
N VAL A 52 -30.95 -8.46 2.89
CA VAL A 52 -30.72 -9.28 1.69
C VAL A 52 -29.46 -8.81 0.96
N ALA A 53 -28.70 -9.76 0.43
CA ALA A 53 -27.57 -9.51 -0.49
C ALA A 53 -27.81 -10.19 -1.84
N VAL A 54 -27.62 -9.44 -2.93
CA VAL A 54 -27.67 -9.95 -4.32
C VAL A 54 -26.26 -9.90 -4.91
N LEU A 55 -25.75 -11.05 -5.35
CA LEU A 55 -24.35 -11.24 -5.70
C LEU A 55 -24.21 -11.92 -7.07
N ALA A 56 -23.33 -11.41 -7.93
CA ALA A 56 -22.89 -12.15 -9.12
C ALA A 56 -22.00 -13.32 -8.68
N ALA A 57 -22.31 -14.54 -9.10
CA ALA A 57 -21.63 -15.75 -8.66
C ALA A 57 -20.18 -15.88 -9.18
N GLU A 58 -19.84 -15.11 -10.22
CA GLU A 58 -18.50 -14.94 -10.78
C GLU A 58 -17.59 -14.03 -9.92
N LEU A 59 -18.11 -13.34 -8.90
CA LEU A 59 -17.31 -12.48 -8.04
C LEU A 59 -16.24 -13.28 -7.26
N PRO A 60 -14.96 -12.89 -7.32
CA PRO A 60 -13.89 -13.54 -6.57
C PRO A 60 -14.19 -13.60 -5.07
N GLY A 61 -14.27 -14.82 -4.52
CA GLY A 61 -14.57 -15.07 -3.10
C GLY A 61 -16.03 -15.37 -2.77
N VAL A 62 -16.93 -15.53 -3.75
CA VAL A 62 -18.25 -16.12 -3.52
C VAL A 62 -18.11 -17.63 -3.29
N ASP A 63 -18.07 -18.03 -2.03
CA ASP A 63 -17.95 -19.43 -1.60
C ASP A 63 -18.93 -19.79 -0.45
N ARG A 64 -18.97 -21.07 -0.07
CA ARG A 64 -19.83 -21.55 1.03
C ARG A 64 -19.49 -20.88 2.38
N PRO A 65 -18.21 -20.73 2.79
CA PRO A 65 -17.83 -19.90 3.96
C PRO A 65 -18.34 -18.45 3.94
N MET A 66 -18.35 -17.79 2.78
CA MET A 66 -18.84 -16.42 2.59
C MET A 66 -20.35 -16.35 2.81
N LEU A 67 -21.13 -17.22 2.16
CA LEU A 67 -22.58 -17.30 2.32
C LEU A 67 -22.97 -17.68 3.75
N ALA A 68 -22.22 -18.58 4.39
CA ALA A 68 -22.42 -18.93 5.80
C ALA A 68 -22.19 -17.73 6.75
N ARG A 69 -21.24 -16.83 6.45
CA ARG A 69 -21.02 -15.59 7.20
C ARG A 69 -22.16 -14.58 7.00
N LEU A 70 -22.70 -14.44 5.78
CA LEU A 70 -23.88 -13.61 5.54
C LEU A 70 -25.10 -14.13 6.28
N ARG A 71 -25.35 -15.45 6.24
CA ARG A 71 -26.41 -16.11 7.01
C ARG A 71 -26.25 -15.89 8.52
N ALA A 72 -25.02 -15.97 9.04
CA ALA A 72 -24.72 -15.71 10.45
C ALA A 72 -24.89 -14.23 10.85
N ALA A 73 -24.78 -13.30 9.90
CA ALA A 73 -25.11 -11.89 10.08
C ALA A 73 -26.61 -11.57 9.88
N GLY A 74 -27.47 -12.59 9.66
CA GLY A 74 -28.90 -12.42 9.43
C GLY A 74 -29.28 -11.95 8.02
N VAL A 75 -28.35 -12.05 7.05
CA VAL A 75 -28.53 -11.57 5.68
C VAL A 75 -28.85 -12.74 4.75
N SER A 76 -30.05 -12.74 4.15
CA SER A 76 -30.44 -13.71 3.12
C SER A 76 -29.74 -13.43 1.79
N THR A 77 -29.53 -14.48 1.00
CA THR A 77 -28.61 -14.44 -0.15
C THR A 77 -29.29 -14.85 -1.47
N LEU A 78 -29.17 -14.01 -2.49
CA LEU A 78 -29.56 -14.30 -3.88
C LEU A 78 -28.31 -14.29 -4.76
N LEU A 79 -27.94 -15.46 -5.30
CA LEU A 79 -26.90 -15.55 -6.33
C LEU A 79 -27.49 -15.36 -7.72
N VAL A 80 -26.80 -14.57 -8.55
CA VAL A 80 -27.05 -14.38 -9.98
C VAL A 80 -25.91 -15.06 -10.73
N ALA A 81 -26.21 -16.07 -11.55
CA ALA A 81 -25.20 -16.96 -12.13
C ALA A 81 -25.47 -17.28 -13.62
N GLY A 82 -24.41 -17.52 -14.40
CA GLY A 82 -24.53 -18.06 -15.74
C GLY A 82 -25.22 -19.44 -15.74
N ALA A 83 -25.86 -19.81 -16.86
CA ALA A 83 -26.68 -21.02 -16.93
C ALA A 83 -25.91 -22.31 -16.57
N GLU A 84 -24.64 -22.39 -16.96
CA GLU A 84 -23.69 -23.47 -16.65
C GLU A 84 -23.30 -23.57 -15.16
N ASP A 85 -23.50 -22.49 -14.39
CA ASP A 85 -23.07 -22.38 -13.00
C ASP A 85 -24.22 -22.55 -11.99
N LEU A 86 -25.48 -22.63 -12.45
CA LEU A 86 -26.67 -22.68 -11.60
C LEU A 86 -26.65 -23.84 -10.59
N GLU A 87 -26.33 -25.07 -11.03
CA GLU A 87 -26.26 -26.25 -10.16
C GLU A 87 -25.12 -26.12 -9.14
N ARG A 88 -23.96 -25.59 -9.57
CA ARG A 88 -22.81 -25.32 -8.68
C ARG A 88 -23.20 -24.32 -7.59
N CYS A 89 -23.89 -23.25 -7.97
CA CYS A 89 -24.33 -22.19 -7.06
C CYS A 89 -25.38 -22.65 -6.05
N ALA A 90 -26.32 -23.51 -6.46
CA ALA A 90 -27.30 -24.10 -5.54
C ALA A 90 -26.64 -24.90 -4.40
N VAL A 91 -25.52 -25.58 -4.70
CA VAL A 91 -24.75 -26.36 -3.71
C VAL A 91 -23.87 -25.49 -2.80
N LEU A 92 -23.67 -24.20 -3.09
CA LEU A 92 -22.93 -23.30 -2.20
C LEU A 92 -23.70 -22.93 -0.91
N GLY A 93 -25.03 -23.07 -0.91
CA GLY A 93 -25.88 -22.79 0.26
C GLY A 93 -26.47 -21.37 0.30
N ALA A 94 -26.72 -20.77 -0.87
CA ALA A 94 -27.49 -19.53 -0.99
C ALA A 94 -28.98 -19.77 -0.73
N ASP A 95 -29.71 -18.75 -0.26
CA ASP A 95 -31.16 -18.85 -0.02
C ASP A 95 -31.97 -18.88 -1.32
N ALA A 96 -31.44 -18.27 -2.39
CA ALA A 96 -31.96 -18.37 -3.74
C ALA A 96 -30.84 -18.27 -4.79
N VAL A 97 -31.09 -18.83 -5.98
CA VAL A 97 -30.26 -18.67 -7.19
C VAL A 97 -31.16 -18.25 -8.35
N ALA A 98 -30.66 -17.39 -9.23
CA ALA A 98 -31.30 -16.95 -10.45
C ALA A 98 -30.31 -16.95 -11.64
N PRO A 99 -30.76 -17.30 -12.87
CA PRO A 99 -30.00 -17.08 -14.09
C PRO A 99 -29.61 -15.61 -14.31
N ALA A 100 -28.44 -15.37 -14.92
CA ALA A 100 -27.93 -14.03 -15.21
C ALA A 100 -28.77 -13.22 -16.21
N ASP A 101 -29.58 -13.90 -17.04
CA ASP A 101 -30.59 -13.32 -17.95
C ASP A 101 -31.97 -13.12 -17.30
N THR A 102 -32.09 -13.29 -15.98
CA THR A 102 -33.34 -13.05 -15.25
C THR A 102 -33.66 -11.55 -15.21
N ALA A 103 -34.68 -11.13 -15.96
CA ALA A 103 -35.14 -9.75 -16.00
C ALA A 103 -35.26 -9.10 -14.60
N ALA A 104 -34.76 -7.87 -14.48
CA ALA A 104 -34.60 -7.15 -13.21
C ALA A 104 -35.87 -7.06 -12.33
N ALA A 105 -37.06 -7.03 -12.92
CA ALA A 105 -38.32 -7.08 -12.16
C ALA A 105 -38.50 -8.40 -11.39
N THR A 106 -38.23 -9.53 -12.04
CA THR A 106 -38.28 -10.88 -11.44
C THR A 106 -37.20 -11.09 -10.39
N LEU A 107 -36.03 -10.44 -10.55
CA LEU A 107 -35.01 -10.37 -9.49
C LEU A 107 -35.49 -9.53 -8.29
N ALA A 108 -36.12 -8.38 -8.54
CA ALA A 108 -36.67 -7.53 -7.48
C ALA A 108 -37.77 -8.25 -6.67
N ASP A 109 -38.69 -8.96 -7.33
CA ASP A 109 -39.72 -9.78 -6.66
C ASP A 109 -39.10 -10.86 -5.76
N ARG A 110 -38.02 -11.52 -6.21
CA ARG A 110 -37.27 -12.50 -5.40
C ARG A 110 -36.60 -11.86 -4.19
N VAL A 111 -36.00 -10.68 -4.33
CA VAL A 111 -35.42 -9.93 -3.21
C VAL A 111 -36.50 -9.51 -2.20
N VAL A 112 -37.66 -9.05 -2.68
CA VAL A 112 -38.82 -8.69 -1.84
C VAL A 112 -39.39 -9.92 -1.12
N ALA A 113 -39.38 -11.10 -1.74
CA ALA A 113 -39.77 -12.35 -1.08
C ALA A 113 -38.77 -12.79 0.01
N LEU A 114 -37.46 -12.74 -0.27
CA LEU A 114 -36.41 -12.99 0.72
C LEU A 114 -36.51 -12.02 1.90
N ALA A 115 -36.67 -10.72 1.65
CA ALA A 115 -36.82 -9.69 2.70
C ALA A 115 -38.08 -9.84 3.58
N ARG A 116 -39.06 -10.63 3.15
CA ARG A 116 -40.26 -10.98 3.93
C ARG A 116 -40.14 -12.32 4.67
N THR A 117 -39.07 -13.08 4.41
CA THR A 117 -38.83 -14.39 5.02
C THR A 117 -38.01 -14.18 6.31
N PRO A 118 -38.52 -14.54 7.50
CA PRO A 118 -37.75 -14.41 8.73
C PRO A 118 -36.52 -15.32 8.70
N GLY A 119 -35.33 -14.73 8.79
CA GLY A 119 -34.10 -15.50 9.03
C GLY A 119 -34.17 -16.22 10.38
N PRO A 120 -33.42 -17.34 10.55
CA PRO A 120 -33.30 -17.98 11.86
C PRO A 120 -32.74 -16.96 12.87
N ALA A 121 -33.42 -16.80 14.00
CA ALA A 121 -33.39 -15.58 14.80
C ALA A 121 -31.99 -15.12 15.26
N GLY A 122 -31.40 -14.19 14.52
CA GLY A 122 -30.43 -13.24 15.06
C GLY A 122 -31.14 -12.25 15.99
N GLY A 123 -30.52 -11.94 17.13
CA GLY A 123 -31.17 -11.13 18.18
C GLY A 123 -31.51 -9.71 17.75
N GLU A 124 -32.56 -9.14 18.36
CA GLU A 124 -32.94 -7.75 18.12
C GLU A 124 -31.83 -6.76 18.53
N PRO A 125 -31.70 -5.61 17.85
CA PRO A 125 -30.80 -4.53 18.26
C PRO A 125 -31.35 -3.81 19.50
N SER A 126 -31.21 -4.44 20.66
CA SER A 126 -31.53 -3.83 21.96
C SER A 126 -30.65 -2.60 22.21
N GLY A 127 -31.25 -1.51 22.68
CA GLY A 127 -30.54 -0.28 23.01
C GLY A 127 -29.75 -0.39 24.30
N ALA A 128 -28.61 0.33 24.35
CA ALA A 128 -27.84 0.71 25.54
C ALA A 128 -28.05 -0.16 26.81
N ALA A 129 -27.39 -1.33 26.84
CA ALA A 129 -27.20 -2.12 28.05
C ALA A 129 -25.87 -1.77 28.75
N ASP A 130 -25.85 -1.84 30.08
CA ASP A 130 -24.66 -1.58 30.90
C ASP A 130 -23.51 -2.58 30.63
N PRO A 131 -22.25 -2.21 30.93
CA PRO A 131 -21.11 -3.12 30.80
C PRO A 131 -21.23 -4.31 31.77
N PRO A 132 -20.80 -5.52 31.36
CA PRO A 132 -20.90 -6.70 32.21
C PRO A 132 -20.00 -6.60 33.45
N PRO A 133 -20.41 -7.18 34.59
CA PRO A 133 -19.59 -7.22 35.80
C PRO A 133 -18.31 -8.07 35.60
N PRO A 134 -17.23 -7.79 36.34
CA PRO A 134 -15.99 -8.56 36.24
C PRO A 134 -16.18 -10.01 36.75
N PRO A 135 -15.37 -10.97 36.26
CA PRO A 135 -15.42 -12.35 36.72
C PRO A 135 -15.01 -12.48 38.19
N PRO A 136 -15.55 -13.49 38.92
CA PRO A 136 -15.22 -13.71 40.32
C PRO A 136 -13.76 -14.18 40.51
N PRO A 137 -13.13 -13.90 41.67
CA PRO A 137 -11.79 -14.38 41.98
C PRO A 137 -11.79 -15.91 42.19
N VAL A 138 -10.85 -16.60 41.55
CA VAL A 138 -10.59 -18.02 41.81
C VAL A 138 -9.66 -18.12 43.02
N GLY A 139 -10.24 -18.32 44.21
CA GLY A 139 -9.55 -18.65 45.44
C GLY A 139 -10.07 -19.98 45.98
N GLY A 140 -9.17 -20.92 46.29
CA GLY A 140 -9.56 -22.29 46.64
C GLY A 140 -10.27 -22.41 47.99
N GLU A 141 -11.23 -23.31 48.05
CA GLU A 141 -11.82 -23.79 49.31
C GLU A 141 -10.89 -24.84 49.94
N ASP A 142 -10.52 -24.63 51.20
CA ASP A 142 -10.46 -25.73 52.17
C ASP A 142 -10.80 -25.18 53.56
N ALA A 143 -11.61 -25.90 54.34
CA ALA A 143 -12.38 -25.31 55.45
C ALA A 143 -12.04 -25.95 56.82
N GLY A 144 -11.40 -25.17 57.70
CA GLY A 144 -11.12 -25.54 59.10
C GLY A 144 -11.64 -24.48 60.10
N PRO A 145 -12.34 -24.85 61.17
CA PRO A 145 -13.04 -23.88 62.02
C PRO A 145 -12.18 -23.20 63.11
N ALA A 146 -11.95 -21.89 62.92
CA ALA A 146 -12.07 -20.80 63.89
C ALA A 146 -11.30 -20.79 65.26
N VAL A 147 -10.35 -19.82 65.38
CA VAL A 147 -10.26 -18.76 66.43
C VAL A 147 -9.91 -19.19 67.89
N PRO A 148 -9.19 -18.40 68.76
CA PRO A 148 -8.74 -16.99 68.64
C PRO A 148 -7.24 -16.65 68.91
N ALA A 149 -6.87 -15.43 68.53
CA ALA A 149 -5.93 -14.47 69.18
C ALA A 149 -4.43 -14.82 69.41
N GLY A 150 -3.54 -13.90 69.00
CA GLY A 150 -2.12 -13.88 69.39
C GLY A 150 -1.28 -12.82 68.66
N THR A 151 -0.77 -11.85 69.40
CA THR A 151 0.17 -10.79 69.00
C THR A 151 1.44 -11.23 68.24
N GLY A 152 1.87 -10.43 67.24
CA GLY A 152 3.25 -9.89 67.27
C GLY A 152 4.19 -10.05 66.05
N VAL A 153 4.68 -8.89 65.58
CA VAL A 153 6.07 -8.58 65.15
C VAL A 153 6.71 -9.29 63.92
N LEU A 154 6.96 -8.45 62.90
CA LEU A 154 8.11 -8.34 61.97
C LEU A 154 9.21 -9.42 61.85
N ALA A 155 9.74 -9.47 60.61
CA ALA A 155 11.00 -10.08 60.13
C ALA A 155 11.02 -11.62 60.02
N GLY A 156 11.79 -12.21 59.09
CA GLY A 156 12.69 -11.59 58.11
C GLY A 156 13.21 -12.57 57.04
N ASP A 157 14.01 -12.02 56.12
CA ASP A 157 14.71 -12.69 55.02
C ASP A 157 15.54 -13.92 55.44
N LEU A 158 15.53 -14.99 54.63
CA LEU A 158 16.75 -15.64 54.11
C LEU A 158 16.47 -16.76 53.09
N SER A 159 17.45 -16.98 52.21
CA SER A 159 17.49 -18.07 51.21
C SER A 159 18.51 -19.17 51.60
N LEU A 160 18.42 -20.38 51.00
CA LEU A 160 19.51 -21.12 50.30
C LEU A 160 19.52 -22.68 50.39
N ARG A 161 19.92 -23.31 49.25
CA ARG A 161 20.82 -24.50 49.06
C ARG A 161 20.38 -25.99 49.19
N THR A 162 20.27 -26.65 48.02
CA THR A 162 21.23 -27.64 47.38
C THR A 162 21.67 -28.97 48.08
N VAL A 163 22.03 -29.98 47.24
CA VAL A 163 22.59 -31.36 47.48
C VAL A 163 21.50 -32.47 47.49
N GLY A 164 21.67 -33.72 47.01
CA GLY A 164 22.76 -34.51 46.37
C GLY A 164 22.95 -35.90 47.05
N THR A 165 23.39 -37.03 46.46
CA THR A 165 23.89 -37.42 45.10
C THR A 165 23.72 -38.96 44.90
N GLY A 166 24.19 -39.60 43.80
CA GLY A 166 24.14 -41.07 43.53
C GLY A 166 25.20 -41.92 44.28
N PRO A 167 25.61 -43.15 43.84
CA PRO A 167 25.38 -43.85 42.55
C PRO A 167 25.05 -45.40 42.64
N GLY A 168 24.98 -46.14 41.52
CA GLY A 168 25.06 -47.63 41.48
C GLY A 168 24.58 -48.34 40.18
N ASP A 169 25.34 -49.35 39.71
CA ASP A 169 25.13 -50.25 38.54
C ASP A 169 26.00 -51.54 38.78
N PRO A 170 25.67 -52.81 38.37
CA PRO A 170 25.68 -53.26 36.95
C PRO A 170 24.90 -54.55 36.52
N THR A 171 25.10 -54.94 35.25
CA THR A 171 25.12 -56.31 34.60
C THR A 171 23.88 -56.99 33.95
N VAL A 172 24.00 -57.18 32.61
CA VAL A 172 23.73 -58.40 31.76
C VAL A 172 22.28 -58.85 31.43
N GLY A 173 21.99 -59.17 30.14
CA GLY A 173 20.80 -59.96 29.78
C GLY A 173 20.20 -59.99 28.34
N ASP A 174 21.00 -60.03 27.25
CA ASP A 174 20.75 -60.59 25.88
C ASP A 174 19.40 -60.49 25.06
N ALA A 175 19.54 -60.66 23.73
CA ALA A 175 18.52 -60.98 22.67
C ALA A 175 17.56 -59.85 22.21
N GLU A 176 17.73 -59.27 21.00
CA GLU A 176 17.19 -59.70 19.68
C GLU A 176 15.68 -59.38 19.46
N THR A 177 15.18 -58.78 18.37
CA THR A 177 15.63 -58.63 16.96
C THR A 177 15.14 -57.29 16.32
N GLY A 178 15.59 -56.95 15.11
CA GLY A 178 14.89 -56.03 14.19
C GLY A 178 15.66 -54.77 13.77
N THR A 179 16.43 -54.85 12.67
CA THR A 179 17.41 -53.81 12.28
C THR A 179 17.10 -53.15 10.92
N ALA A 180 17.53 -51.88 10.81
CA ALA A 180 17.75 -51.08 9.59
C ALA A 180 16.53 -50.57 8.78
N ALA A 181 16.49 -49.25 8.62
CA ALA A 181 16.06 -48.61 7.37
C ALA A 181 17.24 -48.59 6.37
N GLU A 182 16.99 -48.36 5.08
CA GLU A 182 17.53 -47.16 4.41
C GLU A 182 17.03 -46.93 2.95
N ALA A 183 16.90 -45.64 2.68
CA ALA A 183 16.82 -44.83 1.45
C ALA A 183 17.06 -45.40 0.01
N THR A 184 16.40 -44.67 -0.93
CA THR A 184 16.80 -44.31 -2.33
C THR A 184 16.21 -45.04 -3.55
N SER A 185 15.89 -44.20 -4.56
CA SER A 185 16.15 -44.36 -6.02
C SER A 185 15.12 -44.97 -7.01
N ALA A 186 15.19 -44.41 -8.23
CA ALA A 186 14.90 -44.97 -9.57
C ALA A 186 13.48 -45.42 -10.04
N ALA A 187 12.79 -44.47 -10.70
CA ALA A 187 12.26 -44.52 -12.09
C ALA A 187 11.83 -45.84 -12.81
N GLY A 188 10.64 -45.80 -13.43
CA GLY A 188 10.21 -46.66 -14.56
C GLY A 188 8.90 -47.46 -14.31
N LYS A 189 8.14 -47.95 -15.32
CA LYS A 189 8.23 -47.84 -16.79
C LYS A 189 6.94 -48.42 -17.48
N THR A 190 6.76 -48.17 -18.79
CA THR A 190 5.87 -48.87 -19.78
C THR A 190 4.35 -48.56 -19.75
N PRO A 191 3.56 -48.90 -20.80
CA PRO A 191 3.85 -49.10 -22.24
C PRO A 191 3.04 -48.08 -23.12
N GLY A 192 3.04 -48.06 -24.46
CA GLY A 192 3.76 -48.81 -25.51
C GLY A 192 3.00 -48.77 -26.86
N GLU A 193 3.71 -48.92 -28.00
CA GLU A 193 3.19 -48.96 -29.40
C GLU A 193 2.56 -47.65 -29.92
N GLY A 194 2.62 -47.25 -31.20
CA GLY A 194 3.32 -47.68 -32.42
C GLY A 194 2.84 -46.77 -33.59
N GLY A 195 3.49 -46.54 -34.73
CA GLY A 195 4.75 -47.00 -35.31
C GLY A 195 4.84 -46.47 -36.77
N GLY A 196 5.95 -46.72 -37.47
CA GLY A 196 6.11 -46.36 -38.89
C GLY A 196 6.77 -44.99 -39.15
N GLY A 197 7.57 -44.92 -40.22
CA GLY A 197 8.24 -43.70 -40.67
C GLY A 197 8.92 -43.92 -42.03
N THR A 198 9.45 -42.87 -42.63
CA THR A 198 10.18 -42.93 -43.91
C THR A 198 11.24 -41.84 -44.02
N ARG A 199 12.18 -42.01 -44.97
CA ARG A 199 13.34 -41.14 -45.19
C ARG A 199 13.01 -40.00 -46.17
N GLY A 200 13.63 -38.85 -45.95
CA GLY A 200 13.79 -37.76 -46.93
C GLY A 200 15.05 -36.98 -46.56
N ALA A 201 15.83 -36.50 -47.54
CA ALA A 201 17.19 -36.01 -47.28
C ALA A 201 17.65 -34.88 -48.22
N GLN A 202 18.53 -34.04 -47.67
CA GLN A 202 19.53 -33.19 -48.34
C GLN A 202 19.08 -31.97 -49.18
N THR A 203 19.94 -30.95 -49.12
CA THR A 203 20.01 -29.73 -49.96
C THR A 203 18.84 -28.75 -49.92
N GLY A 204 19.05 -27.44 -50.16
CA GLY A 204 20.31 -26.69 -50.23
C GLY A 204 20.27 -25.48 -51.17
N ARG A 205 21.15 -24.50 -50.89
CA ARG A 205 21.37 -23.20 -51.59
C ARG A 205 20.31 -22.12 -51.39
N ALA A 206 20.77 -20.89 -51.62
CA ALA A 206 19.99 -19.68 -51.86
C ALA A 206 20.18 -19.28 -53.34
N GLU A 207 19.35 -18.37 -53.83
CA GLU A 207 19.61 -17.56 -55.03
C GLU A 207 18.80 -16.26 -54.92
N ASP A 208 19.33 -15.17 -55.48
CA ASP A 208 18.68 -13.86 -55.57
C ASP A 208 17.69 -13.82 -56.74
N ASP A 209 16.77 -12.84 -56.77
CA ASP A 209 16.30 -12.27 -58.05
C ASP A 209 15.84 -10.81 -57.91
N ASP A 210 15.93 -10.06 -59.01
CA ASP A 210 15.70 -8.61 -59.11
C ASP A 210 14.47 -8.34 -60.00
N GLY A 211 13.56 -7.46 -59.57
CA GLY A 211 12.16 -7.43 -60.08
C GLY A 211 11.62 -6.03 -60.41
N ARG A 212 12.22 -5.35 -61.41
CA ARG A 212 11.95 -3.94 -61.77
C ARG A 212 10.76 -3.75 -62.75
N LEU A 213 10.47 -2.48 -63.05
CA LEU A 213 9.60 -1.86 -64.09
C LEU A 213 8.20 -1.45 -63.55
N GLU A 214 7.58 -0.31 -63.89
CA GLU A 214 7.91 0.91 -64.68
C GLU A 214 6.89 2.02 -64.23
N GLY A 215 6.95 3.32 -64.56
CA GLY A 215 7.81 4.13 -65.43
C GLY A 215 7.13 5.49 -65.75
N ALA A 216 7.84 6.43 -66.41
CA ALA A 216 7.38 7.76 -66.88
C ALA A 216 7.01 8.79 -65.77
N ASP A 217 7.15 10.11 -65.93
CA ASP A 217 7.77 11.00 -66.96
C ASP A 217 8.02 12.36 -66.24
N ARG A 218 8.87 13.33 -66.60
CA ARG A 218 10.01 13.57 -67.51
C ARG A 218 10.31 15.10 -67.40
N ARG A 219 11.53 15.53 -67.77
CA ARG A 219 11.95 16.90 -68.18
C ARG A 219 12.25 17.96 -67.10
N ASP A 220 13.14 18.93 -67.34
CA ASP A 220 14.45 18.88 -68.06
C ASP A 220 15.25 20.19 -67.84
N ALA A 221 16.57 20.14 -68.03
CA ALA A 221 17.54 21.25 -68.13
C ALA A 221 17.62 22.29 -66.97
N GLY A 222 18.74 22.98 -66.74
CA GLY A 222 20.09 22.86 -67.32
C GLY A 222 20.85 24.21 -67.40
N VAL A 223 22.16 24.14 -67.66
CA VAL A 223 23.11 25.23 -68.01
C VAL A 223 23.84 25.97 -66.85
N ASP A 224 25.12 25.61 -66.71
CA ASP A 224 26.36 26.41 -66.53
C ASP A 224 26.42 27.68 -65.66
N GLY A 225 27.24 27.61 -64.61
CA GLY A 225 27.75 28.79 -63.88
C GLY A 225 29.07 29.36 -64.43
N ARG A 226 29.65 30.32 -63.69
CA ARG A 226 31.11 30.52 -63.50
C ARG A 226 31.44 31.71 -62.57
N HIS A 227 32.53 31.54 -61.80
CA HIS A 227 33.45 32.52 -61.17
C HIS A 227 32.96 33.73 -60.35
N GLU A 228 33.43 33.78 -59.08
CA GLU A 228 34.12 34.86 -58.32
C GLU A 228 33.83 34.59 -56.81
N GLU A 229 34.75 34.11 -55.96
CA GLU A 229 36.09 34.53 -55.50
C GLU A 229 36.04 35.44 -54.24
N GLN A 230 37.02 35.27 -53.33
CA GLN A 230 37.22 35.96 -52.02
C GLN A 230 36.14 35.66 -50.93
N ASP A 231 36.46 35.45 -49.64
CA ASP A 231 37.77 35.40 -48.96
C ASP A 231 37.84 34.35 -47.83
N ARG A 232 39.07 33.92 -47.52
CA ARG A 232 39.44 33.13 -46.33
C ARG A 232 40.86 33.49 -45.93
N GLU A 233 41.06 33.94 -44.69
CA GLU A 233 42.38 33.94 -44.06
C GLU A 233 42.42 33.06 -42.81
N HIS A 234 43.57 32.42 -42.61
CA HIS A 234 43.91 31.65 -41.42
C HIS A 234 44.44 32.55 -40.31
N LEU A 235 44.31 32.09 -39.06
CA LEU A 235 45.53 31.99 -38.24
C LEU A 235 45.52 30.71 -37.40
N ALA A 236 46.68 30.06 -37.28
CA ALA A 236 46.87 28.83 -36.52
C ALA A 236 47.44 29.12 -35.12
N ALA A 237 47.29 28.15 -34.20
CA ALA A 237 47.76 28.27 -32.83
C ALA A 237 49.26 27.97 -32.66
N PRO A 238 49.96 28.63 -31.73
CA PRO A 238 51.09 28.06 -31.01
C PRO A 238 50.59 27.20 -29.84
N GLY A 239 51.32 26.16 -29.46
CA GLY A 239 50.93 25.24 -28.38
C GLY A 239 51.90 25.20 -27.20
N GLY A 240 51.52 24.45 -26.16
CA GLY A 240 52.48 23.81 -25.24
C GLY A 240 53.07 24.68 -24.12
N ALA A 241 52.26 25.07 -23.14
CA ALA A 241 52.74 25.37 -21.79
C ALA A 241 51.83 24.69 -20.75
N GLN A 242 52.43 23.91 -19.86
CA GLN A 242 51.79 23.26 -18.71
C GLN A 242 52.02 24.12 -17.45
N LEU A 243 51.38 23.76 -16.32
CA LEU A 243 51.27 24.50 -15.05
C LEU A 243 50.07 25.48 -15.03
N ALA A 244 49.23 25.50 -13.98
CA ALA A 244 49.13 24.59 -12.84
C ALA A 244 47.69 24.55 -12.28
N ASP A 245 47.43 23.60 -11.39
CA ASP A 245 46.21 23.51 -10.61
C ASP A 245 45.83 24.84 -9.95
N LEU A 246 44.62 25.29 -10.23
CA LEU A 246 43.85 26.15 -9.34
C LEU A 246 42.58 25.39 -8.96
N ASP A 247 42.78 24.31 -8.19
CA ASP A 247 41.70 23.51 -7.59
C ASP A 247 41.00 24.29 -6.47
N GLY A 248 40.31 25.37 -6.89
CA GLY A 248 39.37 26.12 -6.09
C GLY A 248 38.12 25.29 -5.90
N ALA A 249 38.25 24.25 -5.08
CA ALA A 249 37.26 23.20 -4.86
C ALA A 249 35.86 23.79 -4.66
N ARG A 250 35.04 23.73 -5.71
CA ARG A 250 33.60 23.99 -5.58
C ARG A 250 33.08 22.97 -4.57
N PRO A 251 32.41 23.38 -3.47
CA PRO A 251 31.87 22.44 -2.51
C PRO A 251 30.97 21.48 -3.29
N ALA A 252 31.26 20.17 -3.20
CA ALA A 252 30.61 19.15 -4.01
C ALA A 252 29.10 19.33 -3.88
N THR A 253 28.45 19.72 -4.99
CA THR A 253 27.10 20.30 -4.95
C THR A 253 26.14 19.29 -4.35
N THR A 254 25.71 19.53 -3.09
CA THR A 254 25.10 18.51 -2.25
C THR A 254 23.87 17.95 -2.92
N ARG A 255 24.02 16.72 -3.44
CA ARG A 255 22.99 15.97 -4.17
C ARG A 255 21.74 15.90 -3.30
N GLY A 256 20.60 16.32 -3.85
CA GLY A 256 19.34 16.39 -3.12
C GLY A 256 18.92 15.04 -2.56
N ARG A 257 18.23 15.06 -1.43
CA ARG A 257 17.79 13.85 -0.72
C ARG A 257 16.39 13.40 -1.16
N LEU A 258 16.24 12.12 -1.45
CA LEU A 258 14.96 11.45 -1.68
C LEU A 258 14.41 10.89 -0.37
N VAL A 259 13.21 11.35 -0.02
CA VAL A 259 12.43 10.96 1.15
C VAL A 259 11.18 10.24 0.65
N VAL A 260 11.23 8.91 0.60
CA VAL A 260 10.11 8.10 0.12
C VAL A 260 9.15 7.83 1.27
N VAL A 261 7.87 8.11 1.05
CA VAL A 261 6.79 7.99 2.03
C VAL A 261 5.91 6.81 1.63
N TRP A 262 6.08 5.70 2.33
CA TRP A 262 5.43 4.41 2.03
C TRP A 262 4.62 3.93 3.23
N GLY A 263 3.71 2.98 3.04
CA GLY A 263 3.04 2.29 4.13
C GLY A 263 2.21 1.11 3.64
N PRO A 264 1.91 0.11 4.50
CA PRO A 264 1.14 -1.06 4.12
C PRO A 264 -0.27 -0.73 3.59
N PRO A 265 -0.91 -1.67 2.86
CA PRO A 265 -2.28 -1.50 2.37
C PRO A 265 -3.26 -0.99 3.43
N GLY A 266 -3.90 0.14 3.14
CA GLY A 266 -4.81 0.83 4.05
C GLY A 266 -4.15 1.54 5.23
N ALA A 267 -2.85 1.88 5.17
CA ALA A 267 -2.23 2.84 6.08
C ALA A 267 -2.82 4.26 5.85
N PRO A 268 -3.60 4.81 6.80
CA PRO A 268 -4.40 6.00 6.53
C PRO A 268 -3.53 7.27 6.57
N GLY A 269 -3.65 8.08 5.52
CA GLY A 269 -3.02 9.41 5.45
C GLY A 269 -1.54 9.41 5.08
N ARG A 270 -1.04 8.41 4.34
CA ARG A 270 0.30 8.41 3.73
C ARG A 270 0.56 9.73 2.96
N THR A 271 -0.31 10.06 2.02
CA THR A 271 -0.29 11.32 1.26
C THR A 271 -0.36 12.57 2.15
N THR A 272 -1.14 12.53 3.24
CA THR A 272 -1.21 13.64 4.20
C THR A 272 0.14 13.85 4.92
N VAL A 273 0.84 12.76 5.24
CA VAL A 273 2.21 12.80 5.78
C VAL A 273 3.18 13.32 4.72
N ALA A 274 3.13 12.82 3.48
CA ALA A 274 4.00 13.26 2.38
C ALA A 274 3.86 14.75 2.07
N VAL A 275 2.63 15.23 1.85
CA VAL A 275 2.31 16.65 1.58
C VAL A 275 2.78 17.55 2.74
N THR A 276 2.50 17.16 3.98
CA THR A 276 2.89 17.97 5.16
C THR A 276 4.40 17.97 5.36
N LEU A 277 5.07 16.83 5.19
CA LEU A 277 6.52 16.70 5.32
C LEU A 277 7.24 17.51 4.24
N ALA A 278 6.76 17.50 2.99
CA ALA A 278 7.30 18.30 1.91
C ALA A 278 7.14 19.81 2.18
N ALA A 279 5.98 20.24 2.66
CA ALA A 279 5.72 21.64 3.02
C ALA A 279 6.57 22.14 4.22
N GLU A 280 6.85 21.28 5.21
CA GLU A 280 7.78 21.64 6.29
C GLU A 280 9.25 21.62 5.84
N LEU A 281 9.66 20.68 4.98
CA LEU A 281 11.00 20.69 4.37
C LEU A 281 11.24 21.92 3.47
N ALA A 282 10.18 22.45 2.83
CA ALA A 282 10.20 23.72 2.10
C ALA A 282 10.46 24.96 2.99
N THR A 283 10.52 24.80 4.33
CA THR A 283 10.99 25.84 5.26
C THR A 283 12.51 25.80 5.51
N HIS A 284 13.18 24.71 5.10
CA HIS A 284 14.61 24.48 5.29
C HIS A 284 15.41 24.51 3.96
N GLY A 285 14.73 24.58 2.82
CA GLY A 285 15.31 24.70 1.49
C GLY A 285 14.21 24.77 0.44
N ASP A 286 14.57 24.55 -0.82
CA ASP A 286 13.56 24.24 -1.83
C ASP A 286 13.11 22.78 -1.66
N ALA A 287 11.86 22.48 -2.06
CA ALA A 287 11.29 21.13 -1.95
C ALA A 287 10.53 20.74 -3.21
N LEU A 288 10.59 19.46 -3.56
CA LEU A 288 9.76 18.85 -4.60
C LEU A 288 8.93 17.73 -3.95
N LEU A 289 7.61 17.79 -4.08
CA LEU A 289 6.73 16.65 -3.83
C LEU A 289 6.46 15.94 -5.16
N VAL A 290 6.53 14.62 -5.16
CA VAL A 290 6.16 13.76 -6.29
C VAL A 290 5.06 12.81 -5.85
N ASP A 291 3.98 12.76 -6.63
CA ASP A 291 2.98 11.69 -6.51
C ASP A 291 3.35 10.56 -7.48
N ALA A 292 3.85 9.45 -6.93
CA ALA A 292 4.20 8.23 -7.65
C ALA A 292 3.33 7.05 -7.20
N ASP A 293 2.15 7.32 -6.61
CA ASP A 293 1.15 6.31 -6.34
C ASP A 293 0.45 5.93 -7.66
N THR A 294 0.72 4.71 -8.14
CA THR A 294 0.09 4.18 -9.36
C THR A 294 -1.28 3.54 -9.10
N GLU A 295 -1.75 3.53 -7.84
CA GLU A 295 -2.97 2.84 -7.41
C GLU A 295 -4.04 3.82 -6.94
N ALA A 296 -3.66 4.79 -6.09
CA ALA A 296 -4.52 5.81 -5.53
C ALA A 296 -3.88 7.23 -5.54
N PRO A 297 -3.40 7.72 -6.71
CA PRO A 297 -2.84 9.07 -6.85
C PRO A 297 -3.86 10.11 -6.38
N SER A 298 -3.40 11.06 -5.55
CA SER A 298 -4.30 11.95 -4.82
C SER A 298 -3.71 13.30 -4.39
N VAL A 299 -2.41 13.56 -4.63
CA VAL A 299 -1.76 14.84 -4.27
C VAL A 299 -2.42 16.02 -5.00
N THR A 300 -2.76 15.85 -6.27
CA THR A 300 -3.45 16.86 -7.10
C THR A 300 -4.75 17.32 -6.43
N GLN A 301 -5.56 16.37 -5.94
CA GLN A 301 -6.84 16.63 -5.28
C GLN A 301 -6.66 17.18 -3.86
N VAL A 302 -5.68 16.67 -3.09
CA VAL A 302 -5.36 17.17 -1.73
C VAL A 302 -4.88 18.63 -1.75
N LEU A 303 -4.19 19.05 -2.82
CA LEU A 303 -3.67 20.41 -3.01
C LEU A 303 -4.54 21.28 -3.94
N GLY A 304 -5.72 20.80 -4.36
CA GLY A 304 -6.65 21.57 -5.20
C GLY A 304 -6.07 22.02 -6.55
N LEU A 305 -5.11 21.27 -7.10
CA LEU A 305 -4.42 21.61 -8.33
C LEU A 305 -5.30 21.31 -9.55
N LEU A 306 -5.39 22.29 -10.46
CA LEU A 306 -6.05 22.14 -11.75
C LEU A 306 -5.01 21.64 -12.77
N ASP A 307 -4.84 20.33 -12.87
CA ASP A 307 -3.95 19.69 -13.84
C ASP A 307 -4.68 18.53 -14.54
N ASP A 308 -4.91 18.68 -15.84
CA ASP A 308 -5.51 17.66 -16.71
C ASP A 308 -4.47 16.64 -17.20
N ALA A 309 -3.17 16.89 -16.97
CA ALA A 309 -2.07 16.04 -17.39
C ALA A 309 -1.46 15.27 -16.22
N SER A 310 -0.88 14.10 -16.52
CA SER A 310 -0.03 13.37 -15.56
C SER A 310 1.40 13.88 -15.68
N ALA A 311 1.83 14.90 -14.92
CA ALA A 311 3.15 15.49 -15.10
C ALA A 311 4.29 14.45 -14.90
N ILE A 312 4.13 13.50 -13.98
CA ILE A 312 5.07 12.39 -13.80
C ILE A 312 5.21 11.51 -15.05
N ALA A 313 4.14 11.30 -15.83
CA ALA A 313 4.20 10.56 -17.10
C ALA A 313 4.81 11.40 -18.23
N VAL A 314 4.66 12.73 -18.20
CA VAL A 314 5.39 13.62 -19.11
C VAL A 314 6.89 13.59 -18.80
N ALA A 315 7.27 13.62 -17.52
CA ALA A 315 8.66 13.50 -17.08
C ALA A 315 9.26 12.13 -17.46
N ALA A 316 8.58 11.02 -17.17
CA ALA A 316 8.99 9.68 -17.56
C ALA A 316 9.15 9.55 -19.09
N ARG A 317 8.20 10.10 -19.87
CA ARG A 317 8.32 10.12 -21.34
C ARG A 317 9.51 10.95 -21.82
N GLN A 318 9.82 12.09 -21.19
CA GLN A 318 11.02 12.88 -21.51
C GLN A 318 12.30 12.11 -21.14
N ALA A 319 12.33 11.42 -20.00
CA ALA A 319 13.44 10.56 -19.57
C ALA A 319 13.74 9.45 -20.59
N SER A 320 12.73 8.70 -21.03
CA SER A 320 12.89 7.64 -22.05
C SER A 320 13.40 8.13 -23.40
N HIS A 321 13.33 9.43 -23.68
CA HIS A 321 13.88 10.04 -24.90
C HIS A 321 15.19 10.81 -24.67
N GLY A 322 15.80 10.71 -23.47
CA GLY A 322 17.04 11.43 -23.13
C GLY A 322 16.88 12.95 -23.03
N ARG A 323 15.66 13.44 -22.75
CA ARG A 323 15.31 14.88 -22.76
C ARG A 323 14.98 15.46 -21.38
N LEU A 324 15.04 14.67 -20.31
CA LEU A 324 14.76 15.14 -18.96
C LEU A 324 16.06 15.57 -18.24
N ASP A 325 16.16 16.86 -17.96
CA ASP A 325 17.13 17.42 -17.00
C ASP A 325 16.41 18.11 -15.83
N ALA A 326 17.18 18.80 -14.97
CA ALA A 326 16.62 19.49 -13.81
C ALA A 326 15.79 20.74 -14.17
N ALA A 327 16.10 21.42 -15.28
CA ALA A 327 15.35 22.58 -15.74
C ALA A 327 14.04 22.14 -16.43
N ALA A 328 14.08 21.08 -17.23
CA ALA A 328 12.92 20.44 -17.82
C ALA A 328 11.96 19.91 -16.72
N LEU A 329 12.49 19.24 -15.70
CA LEU A 329 11.68 18.79 -14.56
C LEU A 329 11.09 19.99 -13.78
N ALA A 330 11.89 21.01 -13.48
CA ALA A 330 11.40 22.22 -12.80
C ALA A 330 10.32 22.97 -13.59
N ALA A 331 10.31 22.88 -14.93
CA ALA A 331 9.29 23.46 -15.79
C ALA A 331 7.97 22.66 -15.80
N LEU A 332 8.01 21.35 -15.50
CA LEU A 332 6.82 20.51 -15.32
C LEU A 332 6.17 20.68 -13.95
N CYS A 333 6.93 21.15 -12.94
CA CYS A 333 6.48 21.16 -11.55
C CYS A 333 6.06 22.55 -11.06
N PRO A 334 4.76 22.91 -11.03
CA PRO A 334 4.27 24.17 -10.46
C PRO A 334 4.65 24.33 -8.98
N VAL A 335 4.84 25.58 -8.53
CA VAL A 335 5.04 25.94 -7.12
C VAL A 335 3.68 26.16 -6.47
N VAL A 336 3.42 25.49 -5.35
CA VAL A 336 2.08 25.44 -4.70
C VAL A 336 2.01 26.23 -3.39
N ASP A 337 3.10 26.26 -2.63
CA ASP A 337 3.34 27.19 -1.51
C ASP A 337 4.85 27.47 -1.42
N ARG A 338 5.25 28.70 -1.07
CA ARG A 338 6.63 29.17 -0.85
C ARG A 338 7.67 28.68 -1.87
N ARG A 339 8.24 27.51 -1.62
CA ARG A 339 9.34 26.84 -2.34
C ARG A 339 9.04 25.36 -2.64
N LEU A 340 7.81 24.91 -2.33
CA LEU A 340 7.33 23.57 -2.62
C LEU A 340 6.83 23.51 -4.06
N ARG A 341 7.55 22.75 -4.89
CA ARG A 341 7.11 22.30 -6.21
C ARG A 341 6.35 20.98 -6.11
N VAL A 342 5.45 20.71 -7.05
CA VAL A 342 4.74 19.42 -7.15
C VAL A 342 4.89 18.83 -8.55
N LEU A 343 5.32 17.57 -8.66
CA LEU A 343 5.15 16.74 -9.85
C LEU A 343 3.86 15.93 -9.66
N THR A 344 2.82 16.24 -10.44
CA THR A 344 1.50 15.60 -10.33
C THR A 344 1.54 14.15 -10.80
N GLY A 345 0.70 13.32 -10.16
CA GLY A 345 0.67 11.88 -10.33
C GLY A 345 -0.04 11.43 -11.61
N LEU A 346 -0.44 10.16 -11.66
CA LEU A 346 -1.27 9.68 -12.76
C LEU A 346 -2.72 10.14 -12.60
N THR A 347 -3.33 10.70 -13.65
CA THR A 347 -4.77 11.03 -13.64
C THR A 347 -5.69 9.80 -13.58
N ARG A 348 -5.16 8.59 -13.84
CA ARG A 348 -5.85 7.30 -13.72
C ARG A 348 -4.86 6.17 -13.36
N ALA A 349 -5.26 5.27 -12.47
CA ALA A 349 -4.43 4.14 -12.03
C ALA A 349 -4.13 3.10 -13.13
N ASP A 350 -5.01 2.92 -14.13
CA ASP A 350 -4.80 1.97 -15.23
C ASP A 350 -3.61 2.33 -16.14
N ARG A 351 -3.17 3.59 -16.09
CA ARG A 351 -2.03 4.15 -16.83
C ARG A 351 -0.67 3.84 -16.19
N TRP A 352 -0.59 2.99 -15.17
CA TRP A 352 0.65 2.65 -14.43
C TRP A 352 1.84 2.22 -15.32
N ARG A 353 1.57 1.66 -16.50
CA ARG A 353 2.58 1.27 -17.50
C ARG A 353 3.33 2.46 -18.13
N GLU A 354 2.80 3.69 -18.03
CA GLU A 354 3.48 4.90 -18.51
C GLU A 354 4.67 5.32 -17.64
N LEU A 355 4.90 4.65 -16.49
CA LEU A 355 6.01 4.92 -15.57
C LEU A 355 7.00 3.73 -15.44
N PRO A 356 7.79 3.38 -16.48
CA PRO A 356 8.84 2.36 -16.38
C PRO A 356 9.91 2.70 -15.33
N ALA A 357 10.43 1.69 -14.62
CA ALA A 357 11.46 1.87 -13.59
C ALA A 357 12.69 2.65 -14.11
N ALA A 358 13.26 2.24 -15.25
CA ALA A 358 14.40 2.92 -15.87
C ALA A 358 14.14 4.38 -16.29
N ALA A 359 12.87 4.75 -16.54
CA ALA A 359 12.50 6.14 -16.80
C ALA A 359 12.40 6.93 -15.49
N LEU A 360 11.85 6.31 -14.44
CA LEU A 360 11.75 6.90 -13.10
C LEU A 360 13.13 7.07 -12.44
N GLU A 361 14.09 6.19 -12.65
CA GLU A 361 15.49 6.37 -12.23
C GLU A 361 16.07 7.71 -12.72
N VAL A 362 15.82 8.06 -13.99
CA VAL A 362 16.23 9.35 -14.56
C VAL A 362 15.42 10.52 -13.98
N VAL A 363 14.14 10.32 -13.62
CA VAL A 363 13.33 11.31 -12.88
C VAL A 363 13.90 11.54 -11.47
N TRP A 364 14.29 10.48 -10.75
CA TRP A 364 14.95 10.57 -9.45
C TRP A 364 16.29 11.31 -9.54
N GLU A 365 17.09 11.00 -10.55
CA GLU A 365 18.32 11.73 -10.87
C GLU A 365 18.08 13.23 -11.13
N ALA A 366 17.07 13.56 -11.94
CA ALA A 366 16.70 14.94 -12.21
C ALA A 366 16.15 15.66 -10.95
N ALA A 367 15.34 15.00 -10.14
CA ALA A 367 14.78 15.54 -8.89
C ALA A 367 15.88 15.92 -7.89
N ARG A 368 16.86 15.03 -7.69
CA ARG A 368 18.05 15.27 -6.83
C ARG A 368 18.95 16.43 -7.32
N ARG A 369 18.83 16.84 -8.58
CA ARG A 369 19.46 18.05 -9.14
C ARG A 369 18.55 19.28 -9.15
N THR A 370 17.24 19.09 -8.99
CA THR A 370 16.22 20.15 -9.01
C THR A 370 15.98 20.76 -7.63
N SER A 371 16.11 19.96 -6.58
CA SER A 371 15.74 20.34 -5.21
C SER A 371 16.63 19.65 -4.17
N PRO A 372 17.06 20.32 -3.08
CA PRO A 372 17.79 19.66 -1.99
C PRO A 372 16.92 18.64 -1.24
N TRP A 373 15.59 18.77 -1.32
CA TRP A 373 14.62 17.81 -0.77
C TRP A 373 13.62 17.38 -1.84
N THR A 374 13.50 16.07 -2.06
CA THR A 374 12.40 15.49 -2.84
C THR A 374 11.65 14.48 -1.97
N VAL A 375 10.36 14.71 -1.75
CA VAL A 375 9.46 13.78 -1.07
C VAL A 375 8.66 13.03 -2.12
N VAL A 376 8.64 11.70 -2.07
CA VAL A 376 7.90 10.86 -3.03
C VAL A 376 6.82 10.10 -2.28
N ASP A 377 5.56 10.36 -2.60
CA ASP A 377 4.42 9.57 -2.11
C ASP A 377 4.23 8.36 -3.03
N VAL A 378 4.19 7.14 -2.49
CA VAL A 378 4.23 5.89 -3.28
C VAL A 378 3.13 4.91 -2.91
N GLY A 379 2.67 4.13 -3.90
CA GLY A 379 1.66 3.07 -3.72
C GLY A 379 2.09 2.01 -2.71
N ALA A 380 1.12 1.29 -2.14
CA ALA A 380 1.37 0.42 -0.98
C ALA A 380 2.07 -0.90 -1.35
N GLY A 381 1.82 -1.44 -2.56
CA GLY A 381 2.40 -2.71 -2.96
C GLY A 381 3.93 -2.67 -3.15
N ILE A 382 4.59 -3.72 -2.68
CA ILE A 382 6.04 -4.02 -2.79
C ILE A 382 6.29 -5.45 -3.30
N GLU A 383 5.23 -6.11 -3.72
CA GLU A 383 5.22 -7.40 -4.38
C GLU A 383 5.84 -7.28 -5.78
N GLY A 384 6.82 -8.13 -6.09
CA GLY A 384 7.23 -8.39 -7.47
C GLY A 384 6.29 -9.41 -8.10
N ASP A 385 6.04 -9.28 -9.41
CA ASP A 385 5.22 -10.22 -10.19
C ASP A 385 5.88 -11.62 -10.17
N GLY A 386 5.30 -12.52 -9.36
CA GLY A 386 6.00 -13.68 -8.79
C GLY A 386 6.45 -14.75 -9.79
N GLY A 387 7.69 -14.63 -10.29
CA GLY A 387 8.38 -15.66 -11.09
C GLY A 387 8.57 -15.31 -12.56
N LEU A 388 8.17 -14.12 -13.01
CA LEU A 388 8.58 -13.60 -14.31
C LEU A 388 9.91 -12.85 -14.18
N ASP A 389 10.85 -13.16 -15.07
CA ASP A 389 12.08 -12.39 -15.26
C ASP A 389 11.71 -10.92 -15.59
N PRO A 390 12.26 -9.91 -14.88
CA PRO A 390 11.96 -8.49 -15.10
C PRO A 390 12.30 -7.99 -16.52
N THR A 391 13.00 -8.79 -17.33
CA THR A 391 13.14 -8.59 -18.78
C THR A 391 11.78 -8.62 -19.51
N TYR A 392 10.77 -9.32 -18.99
CA TYR A 392 9.45 -9.50 -19.60
C TYR A 392 8.42 -8.40 -19.23
N GLY A 393 8.84 -7.14 -19.37
CA GLY A 393 7.94 -5.98 -19.37
C GLY A 393 7.65 -5.34 -18.00
N PRO A 394 6.78 -4.31 -17.97
CA PRO A 394 6.58 -3.48 -16.79
C PRO A 394 5.81 -4.22 -15.69
N GLN A 395 6.36 -4.26 -14.48
CA GLN A 395 5.72 -4.82 -13.29
C GLN A 395 4.78 -3.81 -12.61
N ARG A 396 3.70 -4.28 -11.97
CA ARG A 396 2.64 -3.40 -11.43
C ARG A 396 3.17 -2.36 -10.44
N HIS A 397 4.08 -2.76 -9.56
CA HIS A 397 4.61 -1.92 -8.47
C HIS A 397 5.97 -1.27 -8.80
N GLN A 398 6.39 -1.28 -10.07
CA GLN A 398 7.70 -0.77 -10.51
C GLN A 398 8.00 0.68 -10.08
N ALA A 399 6.97 1.52 -9.93
CA ALA A 399 7.12 2.91 -9.49
C ALA A 399 7.49 3.00 -8.00
N THR A 400 6.77 2.28 -7.13
CA THR A 400 7.11 2.14 -5.71
C THR A 400 8.49 1.52 -5.53
N LEU A 401 8.78 0.43 -6.24
CA LEU A 401 10.07 -0.29 -6.14
C LEU A 401 11.26 0.57 -6.59
N SER A 402 11.14 1.29 -7.72
CA SER A 402 12.16 2.22 -8.21
C SER A 402 12.43 3.35 -7.20
N ALA A 403 11.37 3.92 -6.60
CA ALA A 403 11.51 4.93 -5.57
C ALA A 403 12.18 4.39 -4.29
N LEU A 404 11.73 3.24 -3.77
CA LEU A 404 12.29 2.60 -2.56
C LEU A 404 13.78 2.27 -2.71
N ALA A 405 14.19 1.77 -3.89
CA ALA A 405 15.60 1.51 -4.20
C ALA A 405 16.44 2.80 -4.25
N ALA A 406 15.85 3.92 -4.67
CA ALA A 406 16.50 5.22 -4.80
C ALA A 406 16.47 6.11 -3.53
N ALA A 407 15.86 5.64 -2.43
CA ALA A 407 15.61 6.44 -1.22
C ALA A 407 16.87 6.68 -0.35
N ASP A 408 17.09 7.92 0.12
CA ASP A 408 18.05 8.19 1.20
C ASP A 408 17.37 8.21 2.58
N VAL A 409 16.03 8.36 2.59
CA VAL A 409 15.17 8.28 3.78
C VAL A 409 13.91 7.51 3.39
N LEU A 410 13.57 6.48 4.16
CA LEU A 410 12.31 5.76 4.02
C LEU A 410 11.41 6.07 5.21
N VAL A 411 10.32 6.80 4.96
CA VAL A 411 9.29 7.13 5.96
C VAL A 411 8.18 6.09 5.87
N VAL A 412 8.17 5.14 6.81
CA VAL A 412 7.16 4.07 6.89
C VAL A 412 5.99 4.54 7.74
N VAL A 413 4.83 4.78 7.12
CA VAL A 413 3.60 5.27 7.74
C VAL A 413 2.67 4.11 8.09
N GLY A 414 2.22 4.03 9.35
CA GLY A 414 1.17 3.12 9.81
C GLY A 414 0.16 3.82 10.74
N ALA A 415 -0.94 3.16 11.11
CA ALA A 415 -1.94 3.75 12.02
C ALA A 415 -1.72 3.29 13.48
N GLY A 416 -1.88 4.20 14.44
CA GLY A 416 -1.67 3.93 15.88
C GLY A 416 -2.72 3.08 16.60
N GLU A 417 -3.63 2.44 15.87
CA GLU A 417 -4.73 1.62 16.39
C GLU A 417 -4.50 0.12 16.10
N PRO A 418 -5.11 -0.84 16.84
CA PRO A 418 -4.65 -2.24 16.86
C PRO A 418 -4.50 -2.92 15.49
N VAL A 419 -5.41 -2.67 14.55
CA VAL A 419 -5.33 -3.21 13.17
C VAL A 419 -4.18 -2.58 12.39
N GLY A 420 -4.00 -1.26 12.50
CA GLY A 420 -2.90 -0.53 11.88
C GLY A 420 -1.54 -0.91 12.45
N MET A 421 -1.44 -1.12 13.77
CA MET A 421 -0.22 -1.58 14.43
C MET A 421 0.18 -2.98 13.96
N ARG A 422 -0.77 -3.93 13.83
CA ARG A 422 -0.49 -5.25 13.26
C ARG A 422 0.01 -5.17 11.82
N ARG A 423 -0.62 -4.34 10.97
CA ARG A 423 -0.18 -4.13 9.58
C ARG A 423 1.22 -3.53 9.52
N LEU A 424 1.51 -2.50 10.33
CA LEU A 424 2.80 -1.84 10.40
C LEU A 424 3.93 -2.78 10.84
N VAL A 425 3.71 -3.61 11.85
CA VAL A 425 4.70 -4.60 12.32
C VAL A 425 5.03 -5.62 11.23
N LEU A 426 4.02 -6.19 10.56
CA LEU A 426 4.24 -7.15 9.47
C LEU A 426 4.97 -6.51 8.29
N ALA A 427 4.57 -5.30 7.90
CA ALA A 427 5.18 -4.53 6.82
C ALA A 427 6.65 -4.16 7.08
N LEU A 428 7.03 -3.91 8.34
CA LEU A 428 8.42 -3.64 8.73
C LEU A 428 9.31 -4.89 8.66
N GLY A 429 8.74 -6.08 8.86
CA GLY A 429 9.42 -7.36 8.57
C GLY A 429 9.56 -7.59 7.07
N GLU A 430 8.47 -7.47 6.33
CA GLU A 430 8.45 -7.70 4.87
C GLU A 430 9.41 -6.77 4.09
N LEU A 431 9.53 -5.50 4.49
CA LEU A 431 10.53 -4.58 3.93
C LEU A 431 11.98 -5.04 4.18
N ALA A 432 12.24 -5.69 5.32
CA ALA A 432 13.57 -6.22 5.64
C ALA A 432 13.85 -7.51 4.86
N ASP A 433 12.87 -8.42 4.78
CA ASP A 433 12.99 -9.71 4.10
C ASP A 433 13.14 -9.55 2.57
N ARG A 434 12.45 -8.58 1.96
CA ARG A 434 12.48 -8.35 0.50
C ARG A 434 13.69 -7.55 0.01
N ALA A 435 14.42 -6.84 0.89
CA ALA A 435 15.57 -5.99 0.55
C ALA A 435 15.33 -4.95 -0.59
N VAL A 436 14.09 -4.48 -0.78
CA VAL A 436 13.70 -3.51 -1.83
C VAL A 436 14.13 -2.05 -1.55
N VAL A 437 14.99 -1.83 -0.56
CA VAL A 437 15.40 -0.52 -0.06
C VAL A 437 16.93 -0.49 0.00
N GLY A 438 17.55 0.61 -0.42
CA GLY A 438 19.02 0.76 -0.36
C GLY A 438 19.56 0.57 1.06
N PRO A 439 20.73 -0.09 1.24
CA PRO A 439 21.23 -0.45 2.58
C PRO A 439 21.58 0.76 3.46
N ASP A 440 21.97 1.88 2.84
CA ASP A 440 22.30 3.14 3.51
C ASP A 440 21.07 4.03 3.80
N ALA A 441 19.86 3.60 3.42
CA ALA A 441 18.64 4.41 3.53
C ALA A 441 18.20 4.59 4.99
N GLN A 442 18.04 5.85 5.41
CA GLN A 442 17.59 6.19 6.76
C GLN A 442 16.10 5.83 6.95
N ARG A 443 15.79 4.66 7.52
CA ARG A 443 14.42 4.28 7.86
C ARG A 443 13.91 5.07 9.07
N VAL A 444 12.73 5.67 8.93
CA VAL A 444 11.98 6.37 9.98
C VAL A 444 10.55 5.81 10.00
N VAL A 445 10.06 5.42 11.19
CA VAL A 445 8.66 4.99 11.35
C VAL A 445 7.80 6.15 11.82
N VAL A 446 6.66 6.35 11.17
CA VAL A 446 5.64 7.35 11.51
C VAL A 446 4.35 6.62 11.88
N VAL A 447 3.89 6.81 13.12
CA VAL A 447 2.61 6.28 13.57
C VAL A 447 1.58 7.41 13.52
N ASN A 448 0.73 7.34 12.50
CA ASN A 448 -0.23 8.36 12.13
C ASN A 448 -1.60 8.18 12.80
N ARG A 449 -2.36 9.28 12.83
CA ARG A 449 -3.76 9.35 13.28
C ARG A 449 -3.99 8.75 14.67
N ILE A 450 -3.08 9.03 15.61
CA ILE A 450 -3.19 8.53 16.98
C ILE A 450 -4.41 9.16 17.66
N ARG A 451 -5.34 8.31 18.11
CA ARG A 451 -6.59 8.67 18.79
C ARG A 451 -6.69 7.91 20.10
N THR A 452 -6.81 8.61 21.23
CA THR A 452 -7.01 7.97 22.55
C THR A 452 -8.28 7.11 22.62
N SER A 453 -9.31 7.48 21.86
CA SER A 453 -10.56 6.70 21.74
C SER A 453 -10.41 5.36 21.00
N ALA A 454 -9.32 5.15 20.24
CA ALA A 454 -9.06 3.91 19.49
C ALA A 454 -7.81 3.15 19.99
N ALA A 455 -6.86 3.85 20.61
CA ALA A 455 -5.58 3.33 21.08
C ALA A 455 -5.43 3.34 22.62
N GLY A 456 -6.50 3.71 23.35
CA GLY A 456 -6.55 3.68 24.82
C GLY A 456 -6.00 4.93 25.51
N PRO A 457 -5.92 4.92 26.86
CA PRO A 457 -5.60 6.11 27.66
C PRO A 457 -4.13 6.56 27.58
N HIS A 458 -3.21 5.68 27.18
CA HIS A 458 -1.77 5.96 27.11
C HIS A 458 -1.17 5.50 25.76
N PRO A 459 -1.70 6.00 24.62
CA PRO A 459 -1.46 5.40 23.31
C PRO A 459 0.01 5.48 22.92
N ASP A 460 0.67 6.63 23.14
CA ASP A 460 2.10 6.84 22.91
C ASP A 460 2.97 5.73 23.52
N ARG A 461 2.66 5.35 24.77
CA ARG A 461 3.40 4.32 25.49
C ARG A 461 3.16 2.94 24.87
N SER A 462 1.90 2.55 24.69
CA SER A 462 1.55 1.23 24.16
C SER A 462 2.02 1.02 22.71
N ILE A 463 2.01 2.08 21.89
CA ILE A 463 2.54 2.07 20.53
C ILE A 463 4.05 1.84 20.54
N LEU A 464 4.81 2.59 21.35
CA LEU A 464 6.27 2.46 21.43
C LEU A 464 6.70 1.13 22.06
N GLU A 465 6.01 0.65 23.09
CA GLU A 465 6.25 -0.68 23.69
C GLU A 465 6.00 -1.80 22.68
N ALA A 466 4.95 -1.70 21.86
CA ALA A 466 4.66 -2.67 20.80
C ALA A 466 5.71 -2.64 19.67
N LEU A 467 6.10 -1.46 19.18
CA LEU A 467 7.10 -1.32 18.11
C LEU A 467 8.49 -1.78 18.55
N ALA A 468 8.90 -1.46 19.78
CA ALA A 468 10.17 -1.92 20.32
C ALA A 468 10.18 -3.45 20.48
N ARG A 469 9.06 -4.04 20.95
CA ARG A 469 8.94 -5.49 21.17
C ARG A 469 8.87 -6.32 19.88
N PHE A 470 8.11 -5.85 18.88
CA PHE A 470 7.75 -6.68 17.72
C PHE A 470 8.42 -6.25 16.40
N ALA A 471 9.01 -5.06 16.32
CA ALA A 471 9.72 -4.57 15.14
C ALA A 471 11.12 -3.98 15.44
N GLY A 472 11.56 -3.98 16.70
CA GLY A 472 12.83 -3.38 17.13
C GLY A 472 12.89 -1.85 17.02
N VAL A 473 11.76 -1.18 16.78
CA VAL A 473 11.68 0.26 16.50
C VAL A 473 11.42 1.05 17.79
N THR A 474 12.35 1.94 18.14
CA THR A 474 12.35 2.66 19.44
C THR A 474 12.17 4.18 19.32
N ASP A 475 12.37 4.78 18.13
CA ASP A 475 12.33 6.23 17.91
C ASP A 475 11.12 6.71 17.07
N ALA A 476 10.07 5.90 16.96
CA ALA A 476 8.94 6.16 16.07
C ALA A 476 8.28 7.54 16.31
N VAL A 477 8.03 8.26 15.22
CA VAL A 477 7.40 9.58 15.23
C VAL A 477 5.89 9.43 15.40
N LEU A 478 5.39 9.85 16.56
CA LEU A 478 3.98 9.81 16.91
C LEU A 478 3.25 11.06 16.39
N VAL A 479 2.22 10.87 15.55
CA VAL A 479 1.43 11.95 14.93
C VAL A 479 -0.03 11.83 15.39
N PRO A 480 -0.51 12.76 16.25
CA PRO A 480 -1.91 12.79 16.70
C PRO A 480 -2.91 13.01 15.55
N ASP A 481 -4.12 12.48 15.67
CA ASP A 481 -5.21 12.81 14.73
C ASP A 481 -5.74 14.23 15.00
N ASP A 482 -5.58 15.13 14.02
CA ASP A 482 -6.20 16.46 13.99
C ASP A 482 -7.11 16.56 12.77
N ARG A 483 -8.21 15.80 12.82
CA ARG A 483 -9.16 15.72 11.72
C ARG A 483 -9.72 17.08 11.28
N PRO A 484 -10.09 18.03 12.18
CA PRO A 484 -10.58 19.35 11.78
C PRO A 484 -9.56 20.23 11.04
N ALA A 485 -8.25 20.10 11.30
CA ALA A 485 -7.24 20.81 10.52
C ALA A 485 -6.96 20.14 9.17
N VAL A 486 -6.94 18.80 9.12
CA VAL A 486 -6.74 18.05 7.87
C VAL A 486 -7.91 18.23 6.91
N ASP A 487 -9.17 18.15 7.40
CA ASP A 487 -10.35 18.40 6.56
C ASP A 487 -10.37 19.83 6.02
N ARG A 488 -9.95 20.81 6.82
CA ARG A 488 -9.82 22.21 6.38
C ARG A 488 -8.69 22.39 5.35
N ALA A 489 -7.60 21.63 5.44
CA ALA A 489 -6.52 21.66 4.47
C ALA A 489 -6.99 21.16 3.09
N VAL A 490 -7.63 19.98 3.06
CA VAL A 490 -8.16 19.37 1.83
C VAL A 490 -9.30 20.21 1.23
N LEU A 491 -10.25 20.68 2.05
CA LEU A 491 -11.40 21.48 1.58
C LEU A 491 -11.01 22.76 0.84
N TYR A 492 -9.86 23.36 1.20
CA TYR A 492 -9.36 24.59 0.58
C TYR A 492 -8.17 24.38 -0.37
N GLY A 493 -7.77 23.13 -0.66
CA GLY A 493 -6.62 22.83 -1.51
C GLY A 493 -5.31 23.43 -0.98
N ARG A 494 -5.01 23.24 0.31
CA ARG A 494 -3.85 23.87 0.97
C ARG A 494 -3.00 22.88 1.75
N THR A 495 -1.74 23.24 1.94
CA THR A 495 -0.85 22.52 2.86
C THR A 495 -1.39 22.59 4.29
N LEU A 496 -1.19 21.53 5.09
CA LEU A 496 -1.55 21.56 6.51
C LEU A 496 -0.83 22.67 7.31
N PRO A 497 0.45 23.03 7.01
CA PRO A 497 1.11 24.19 7.61
C PRO A 497 0.35 25.52 7.42
N ASP A 498 -0.26 25.76 6.26
CA ASP A 498 -1.01 27.00 6.00
C ASP A 498 -2.45 26.93 6.54
N ALA A 499 -3.12 25.77 6.39
CA ALA A 499 -4.49 25.58 6.84
C ALA A 499 -4.61 25.40 8.36
N GLY A 500 -3.56 24.92 9.03
CA GLY A 500 -3.54 24.69 10.48
C GLY A 500 -2.15 24.83 11.10
N PRO A 501 -1.59 26.06 11.18
CA PRO A 501 -0.25 26.31 11.74
C PRO A 501 -0.03 25.74 13.16
N GLY A 502 -1.08 25.70 13.98
CA GLY A 502 -1.07 25.17 15.35
C GLY A 502 -1.45 23.68 15.49
N SER A 503 -1.66 22.96 14.39
CA SER A 503 -2.10 21.55 14.41
C SER A 503 -1.07 20.65 15.10
N PRO A 504 -1.45 19.80 16.08
CA PRO A 504 -0.51 18.87 16.70
C PRO A 504 0.05 17.82 15.71
N ALA A 505 -0.71 17.48 14.66
CA ALA A 505 -0.23 16.62 13.57
C ALA A 505 0.90 17.31 12.79
N ARG A 506 0.66 18.56 12.35
CA ARG A 506 1.67 19.42 11.71
C ARG A 506 2.91 19.59 12.60
N LEU A 507 2.72 19.88 13.89
CA LEU A 507 3.82 20.08 14.85
C LEU A 507 4.60 18.79 15.17
N ALA A 508 4.09 17.61 14.84
CA ALA A 508 4.87 16.36 14.84
C ALA A 508 5.72 16.23 13.58
N LEU A 509 5.13 16.45 12.41
CA LEU A 509 5.83 16.36 11.12
C LEU A 509 6.84 17.49 10.90
N GLN A 510 6.62 18.69 11.46
CA GLN A 510 7.62 19.77 11.50
C GLN A 510 8.89 19.36 12.26
N ARG A 511 8.75 18.64 13.39
CA ARG A 511 9.92 18.13 14.13
C ARG A 511 10.66 17.05 13.35
N LEU A 512 9.95 16.20 12.60
CA LEU A 512 10.58 15.26 11.68
C LEU A 512 11.32 15.99 10.54
N ALA A 513 10.71 16.99 9.90
CA ALA A 513 11.34 17.79 8.85
C ALA A 513 12.64 18.46 9.35
N ALA A 514 12.59 19.10 10.52
CA ALA A 514 13.75 19.71 11.17
C ALA A 514 14.85 18.66 11.47
N ARG A 515 14.47 17.49 12.00
CA ARG A 515 15.40 16.37 12.28
C ARG A 515 16.08 15.84 11.01
N LEU A 516 15.35 15.73 9.90
CA LEU A 516 15.91 15.33 8.59
C LEU A 516 16.82 16.42 8.01
N ALA A 517 16.46 17.69 8.19
CA ALA A 517 17.25 18.86 7.80
C ALA A 517 18.51 19.09 8.65
N GLY A 518 18.82 18.22 9.63
CA GLY A 518 19.98 18.35 10.50
C GLY A 518 19.87 19.49 11.53
N MET A 519 18.68 20.08 11.70
CA MET A 519 18.44 21.13 12.69
C MET A 519 18.44 20.53 14.11
N PRO A 520 19.05 21.21 15.10
CA PRO A 520 19.09 20.72 16.47
C PRO A 520 17.67 20.64 17.07
N GLU A 521 17.36 19.54 17.76
CA GLU A 521 16.09 19.37 18.48
C GLU A 521 15.88 20.55 19.46
N PRO A 522 14.71 21.21 19.44
CA PRO A 522 14.43 22.31 20.36
C PRO A 522 14.34 21.78 21.79
N ALA A 523 15.38 22.09 22.59
CA ALA A 523 15.59 21.53 23.92
C ALA A 523 14.29 21.51 24.75
N ARG A 524 13.87 20.29 25.12
CA ARG A 524 12.59 20.00 25.80
C ARG A 524 12.45 20.92 27.02
N ARG A 525 11.62 21.97 26.92
CA ARG A 525 11.37 22.91 28.02
C ARG A 525 10.76 22.15 29.20
N ARG A 526 11.63 21.71 30.13
CA ARG A 526 11.22 21.29 31.48
C ARG A 526 10.34 22.41 32.02
N ARG A 527 9.05 22.12 32.23
CA ARG A 527 8.20 22.99 33.04
C ARG A 527 8.74 22.92 34.47
N LEU A 528 9.68 23.80 34.80
CA LEU A 528 10.02 24.10 36.19
C LEU A 528 8.70 24.48 36.85
N GLY A 529 8.25 23.63 37.77
CA GLY A 529 6.97 23.81 38.44
C GLY A 529 6.98 25.15 39.16
N MET A 530 6.11 26.08 38.73
CA MET A 530 6.00 27.37 39.38
C MET A 530 5.32 27.16 40.74
N ALA A 531 6.12 26.87 41.75
CA ALA A 531 5.69 26.68 43.12
C ALA A 531 5.10 27.99 43.66
N ARG A 532 3.78 28.17 43.47
CA ARG A 532 3.01 29.23 44.10
C ARG A 532 2.84 28.89 45.58
N GLY A 533 3.81 29.30 46.39
CA GLY A 533 3.65 29.31 47.83
C GLY A 533 2.69 30.41 48.26
N ARG A 534 1.62 30.02 48.97
CA ARG A 534 0.97 30.76 50.05
C ARG A 534 0.07 29.82 50.83
#